data_AF-A0A1E3Y852-F1
#
_entry.id   AF-A0A1E3Y852-F1
#
_cell.length_a   1.000
_cell.length_b   1.000
_cell.length_c   1.000
_cell.angle_alpha   90.00
_cell.angle_beta   90.00
_cell.angle_gamma   90.00
#
_symmetry.space_group_name_H-M   'P 1'
#
loop_
_entity.id
_entity.type
_entity.pdbx_description
1 polymer ?
#
loop_
_entity_poly.entity_id
_entity_poly.type
_entity_poly.pdbx_seq_one_letter_code
_entity_poly.pdbx_strand_id
1 'polypeptide(L)'
;MASFSVVSNVSAVNAQANLNTTNIGLQKALERLSSGYRINRSGDDAAGLVVANQYRSDVAVLTQGLRNAGDGLSSLQIKDGALNNIANLLDRLSTLATQSASASSSVNRSILQAEFSDVLTEIGREASVAGLDTAQGFSVFVSSNGANGTVGGTIGAVDTTTLGIASLSVATATDAQTAVTAVTAAVGTLGSAQATVGTIQNRLQYAMSLAQSQITNNKAAESRIRDANMAEESANLTRYSILTQSGIAALAQANQMTGSVLSLLR
;
A
#
# COMPACT_ATOMS: atom_id res chain seq x y z
N MET A 1 57.76 -38.41 -5.08
CA MET A 1 57.69 -39.79 -5.59
C MET A 1 56.28 -40.30 -5.33
N ALA A 2 55.53 -40.64 -6.38
CA ALA A 2 54.22 -41.25 -6.23
C ALA A 2 54.41 -42.66 -5.63
N SER A 3 53.86 -42.89 -4.44
CA SER A 3 53.78 -44.22 -3.83
C SER A 3 52.77 -45.04 -4.63
N PHE A 4 53.25 -46.04 -5.38
CA PHE A 4 52.40 -46.97 -6.13
C PHE A 4 51.70 -47.94 -5.16
N SER A 5 50.54 -47.55 -4.65
CA SER A 5 49.66 -48.40 -3.85
C SER A 5 48.57 -48.99 -4.76
N VAL A 6 48.42 -50.31 -4.77
CA VAL A 6 47.36 -51.01 -5.53
C VAL A 6 46.03 -51.04 -4.76
N VAL A 7 46.06 -50.88 -3.43
CA VAL A 7 44.88 -50.97 -2.56
C VAL A 7 44.10 -49.65 -2.51
N SER A 8 44.79 -48.51 -2.56
CA SER A 8 44.16 -47.18 -2.51
C SER A 8 44.58 -46.34 -3.72
N ASN A 9 43.59 -45.94 -4.52
CA ASN A 9 43.77 -45.05 -5.67
C ASN A 9 43.50 -43.60 -5.25
N VAL A 10 44.52 -42.94 -4.72
CA VAL A 10 44.42 -41.56 -4.21
C VAL A 10 44.09 -40.56 -5.32
N SER A 11 44.51 -40.80 -6.57
CA SER A 11 44.17 -39.92 -7.70
C SER A 11 42.71 -40.05 -8.11
N ALA A 12 42.13 -41.26 -8.11
CA ALA A 12 40.70 -41.46 -8.34
C ALA A 12 39.84 -40.87 -7.21
N VAL A 13 40.25 -41.03 -5.95
CA VAL A 13 39.52 -40.45 -4.80
C VAL A 13 39.54 -38.92 -4.86
N ASN A 14 40.67 -38.30 -5.20
CA ASN A 14 40.75 -36.84 -5.39
C ASN A 14 39.90 -36.37 -6.59
N ALA A 15 39.91 -37.11 -7.71
CA ALA A 15 39.07 -36.81 -8.87
C ALA A 15 37.57 -36.90 -8.51
N GLN A 16 37.17 -37.92 -7.73
CA GLN A 16 35.81 -38.09 -7.24
C GLN A 16 35.40 -36.97 -6.26
N ALA A 17 36.28 -36.57 -5.35
CA ALA A 17 36.02 -35.46 -4.43
C ALA A 17 35.78 -34.14 -5.19
N ASN A 18 36.61 -33.85 -6.21
CA ASN A 18 36.45 -32.68 -7.08
C ASN A 18 35.20 -32.75 -7.97
N LEU A 19 34.81 -33.95 -8.41
CA LEU A 19 33.56 -34.16 -9.14
C LEU A 19 32.34 -33.89 -8.25
N ASN A 20 32.37 -34.32 -6.99
CA ASN A 20 31.29 -34.07 -6.04
C ASN A 20 31.12 -32.57 -5.76
N THR A 21 32.22 -31.82 -5.55
CA THR A 21 32.14 -30.37 -5.36
C THR A 21 31.63 -29.65 -6.62
N THR A 22 32.04 -30.09 -7.81
CA THR A 22 31.55 -29.56 -9.09
C THR A 22 30.05 -29.82 -9.27
N ASN A 23 29.58 -31.02 -8.94
CA ASN A 23 28.15 -31.36 -9.01
C ASN A 23 27.30 -30.51 -8.06
N ILE A 24 27.77 -30.22 -6.84
CA ILE A 24 27.09 -29.31 -5.91
C ILE A 24 27.00 -27.89 -6.52
N GLY A 25 28.09 -27.41 -7.14
CA GLY A 25 28.11 -26.12 -7.85
C GLY A 25 27.12 -26.05 -9.01
N LEU A 26 27.05 -27.12 -9.82
CA LEU A 26 26.09 -27.24 -10.94
C LEU A 26 24.65 -27.19 -10.45
N GLN A 27 24.32 -27.96 -9.41
CA GLN A 27 22.98 -27.99 -8.81
C GLN A 27 22.57 -26.61 -8.29
N LYS A 28 23.49 -25.90 -7.63
CA LYS A 28 23.24 -24.55 -7.11
C LYS A 28 23.03 -23.53 -8.24
N ALA A 29 23.82 -23.58 -9.31
CA ALA A 29 23.64 -22.70 -10.46
C ALA A 29 22.28 -22.96 -11.15
N LEU A 30 21.87 -24.24 -11.29
CA LEU A 30 20.56 -24.62 -11.81
C LEU A 30 19.41 -24.12 -10.92
N GLU A 31 19.53 -24.25 -9.60
CA GLU A 31 18.53 -23.76 -8.63
C GLU A 31 18.37 -22.23 -8.74
N ARG A 32 19.48 -21.49 -8.82
CA ARG A 32 19.46 -20.03 -8.96
C ARG A 32 18.94 -19.55 -10.31
N LEU A 33 19.31 -20.24 -11.40
CA LEU A 33 18.83 -19.89 -12.74
C LEU A 33 17.33 -20.18 -12.90
N SER A 34 16.84 -21.28 -12.32
CA SER A 34 15.42 -21.65 -12.37
C SER A 34 14.54 -20.80 -11.46
N SER A 35 15.03 -20.45 -10.26
CA SER A 35 14.29 -19.59 -9.32
C SER A 35 14.43 -18.10 -9.60
N GLY A 36 15.49 -17.68 -10.29
CA GLY A 36 15.87 -16.27 -10.46
C GLY A 36 16.46 -15.63 -9.20
N TYR A 37 16.57 -16.38 -8.10
CA TYR A 37 17.07 -15.88 -6.81
C TYR A 37 18.43 -16.46 -6.47
N ARG A 38 19.33 -15.61 -5.99
CA ARG A 38 20.65 -16.00 -5.45
C ARG A 38 20.54 -16.69 -4.08
N ILE A 39 19.54 -16.28 -3.29
CA ILE A 39 19.27 -16.78 -1.93
C ILE A 39 17.91 -17.49 -1.96
N ASN A 40 17.93 -18.83 -2.05
CA ASN A 40 16.71 -19.63 -2.10
C ASN A 40 16.42 -20.36 -0.76
N ARG A 41 17.48 -20.65 0.01
CA ARG A 41 17.41 -21.32 1.31
C ARG A 41 18.23 -20.57 2.36
N SER A 42 17.90 -20.75 3.64
CA SER A 42 18.60 -20.12 4.77
C SER A 42 20.09 -20.45 4.84
N GLY A 43 20.52 -21.57 4.27
CA GLY A 43 21.92 -21.97 4.19
C GLY A 43 22.75 -21.23 3.15
N ASP A 44 22.14 -20.47 2.22
CA ASP A 44 22.89 -19.72 1.21
C ASP A 44 23.39 -18.38 1.74
N ASP A 45 22.54 -17.66 2.49
CA ASP A 45 22.87 -16.42 3.22
C ASP A 45 21.76 -16.12 4.23
N ALA A 46 21.97 -16.49 5.49
CA ALA A 46 20.98 -16.30 6.55
C ALA A 46 20.71 -14.82 6.85
N ALA A 47 21.76 -13.98 6.84
CA ALA A 47 21.63 -12.56 7.16
C ALA A 47 20.92 -11.81 6.03
N GLY A 48 21.31 -12.07 4.78
CA GLY A 48 20.65 -11.51 3.59
C GLY A 48 19.18 -11.94 3.51
N LEU A 49 18.86 -13.19 3.83
CA LEU A 49 17.48 -13.68 3.83
C LEU A 49 16.59 -12.96 4.85
N VAL A 50 17.09 -12.66 6.05
CA VAL A 50 16.34 -11.92 7.07
C VAL A 50 15.98 -10.51 6.58
N VAL A 51 16.97 -9.78 6.04
CA VAL A 51 16.76 -8.43 5.50
C VAL A 51 15.81 -8.44 4.31
N ALA A 52 15.96 -9.40 3.39
CA ALA A 52 15.06 -9.56 2.25
C ALA A 52 13.62 -9.85 2.70
N ASN A 53 13.41 -10.71 3.71
CA ASN A 53 12.09 -10.97 4.26
C ASN A 53 11.47 -9.73 4.90
N GLN A 54 12.27 -8.87 5.53
CA GLN A 54 11.80 -7.62 6.09
C GLN A 54 11.34 -6.64 4.99
N TYR A 55 12.14 -6.43 3.94
CA TYR A 55 11.71 -5.62 2.80
C TYR A 55 10.45 -6.16 2.14
N ARG A 56 10.34 -7.48 1.97
CA ARG A 56 9.14 -8.13 1.42
C ARG A 56 7.92 -7.88 2.30
N SER A 57 8.07 -7.97 3.62
CA SER A 57 7.01 -7.67 4.60
C SER A 57 6.59 -6.21 4.51
N ASP A 58 7.54 -5.28 4.48
CA ASP A 58 7.26 -3.85 4.36
C ASP A 58 6.53 -3.53 3.06
N VAL A 59 6.95 -4.11 1.93
CA VAL A 59 6.27 -3.96 0.63
C VAL A 59 4.84 -4.48 0.71
N ALA A 60 4.60 -5.62 1.36
CA ALA A 60 3.25 -6.17 1.52
C ALA A 60 2.36 -5.25 2.36
N VAL A 61 2.87 -4.75 3.50
CA VAL A 61 2.16 -3.81 4.38
C VAL A 61 1.85 -2.51 3.65
N LEU A 62 2.83 -1.90 2.98
CA LEU A 62 2.64 -0.65 2.23
C LEU A 62 1.66 -0.83 1.05
N THR A 63 1.70 -1.98 0.37
CA THR A 63 0.78 -2.27 -0.73
C THR A 63 -0.67 -2.42 -0.24
N GLN A 64 -0.87 -3.03 0.94
CA GLN A 64 -2.19 -3.07 1.56
C GLN A 64 -2.60 -1.69 2.07
N GLY A 65 -1.67 -0.93 2.65
CA GLY A 65 -1.88 0.45 3.09
C GLY A 65 -2.33 1.36 1.96
N LEU A 66 -1.78 1.20 0.75
CA LEU A 66 -2.21 1.94 -0.44
C LEU A 66 -3.66 1.62 -0.84
N ARG A 67 -4.09 0.35 -0.71
CA ARG A 67 -5.49 -0.04 -0.96
C ARG A 67 -6.42 0.58 0.09
N ASN A 68 -6.06 0.47 1.36
CA ASN A 68 -6.81 1.09 2.45
C ASN A 68 -6.92 2.62 2.26
N ALA A 69 -5.85 3.27 1.79
CA ALA A 69 -5.82 4.69 1.44
C ALA A 69 -6.73 5.03 0.26
N GLY A 70 -6.79 4.17 -0.76
CA GLY A 70 -7.75 4.29 -1.86
C GLY A 70 -9.19 4.27 -1.36
N ASP A 71 -9.56 3.27 -0.56
CA ASP A 71 -10.91 3.13 0.01
C ASP A 71 -11.26 4.33 0.92
N GLY A 72 -10.30 4.75 1.74
CA GLY A 72 -10.43 5.94 2.58
C GLY A 72 -10.65 7.22 1.79
N LEU A 73 -9.90 7.41 0.69
CA LEU A 73 -10.08 8.56 -0.20
C LEU A 73 -11.48 8.55 -0.83
N SER A 74 -11.95 7.41 -1.31
CA SER A 74 -13.31 7.28 -1.86
C SER A 74 -14.39 7.62 -0.83
N SER A 75 -14.23 7.16 0.42
CA SER A 75 -15.14 7.53 1.51
C SER A 75 -15.15 9.05 1.78
N LEU A 76 -13.98 9.67 1.80
CA LEU A 76 -13.85 11.13 1.98
C LEU A 76 -14.46 11.90 0.81
N GLN A 77 -14.35 11.41 -0.43
CA GLN A 77 -14.95 12.04 -1.61
C GLN A 77 -16.49 11.98 -1.57
N ILE A 78 -17.06 10.87 -1.09
CA ILE A 78 -18.51 10.77 -0.90
C ILE A 78 -18.97 11.79 0.15
N LYS A 79 -18.25 11.90 1.28
CA LYS A 79 -18.54 12.89 2.32
C LYS A 79 -18.39 14.32 1.81
N ASP A 80 -17.33 14.62 1.06
CA ASP A 80 -17.13 15.94 0.46
C ASP A 80 -18.24 16.30 -0.55
N GLY A 81 -18.68 15.34 -1.37
CA GLY A 81 -19.83 15.52 -2.25
C GLY A 81 -21.12 15.86 -1.49
N ALA A 82 -21.39 15.14 -0.39
CA ALA A 82 -22.54 15.44 0.47
C ALA A 82 -22.42 16.83 1.13
N LEU A 83 -21.24 17.21 1.61
CA LEU A 83 -21.00 18.55 2.17
C LEU A 83 -21.24 19.65 1.14
N ASN A 84 -20.85 19.45 -0.12
CA ASN A 84 -21.13 20.39 -1.21
C ASN A 84 -22.64 20.47 -1.51
N ASN A 85 -23.37 19.36 -1.48
CA ASN A 85 -24.84 19.40 -1.61
C ASN A 85 -25.49 20.18 -0.45
N ILE A 86 -25.04 19.94 0.78
CA ILE A 86 -25.52 20.68 1.96
C ILE A 86 -25.21 22.18 1.82
N ALA A 87 -24.04 22.56 1.28
CA ALA A 87 -23.71 23.97 1.00
C ALA A 87 -24.74 24.62 0.07
N ASN A 88 -25.07 23.95 -1.04
CA ASN A 88 -26.08 24.45 -1.99
C ASN A 88 -27.47 24.57 -1.35
N LEU A 89 -27.84 23.66 -0.44
CA LEU A 89 -29.10 23.72 0.31
C LEU A 89 -29.10 24.88 1.34
N LEU A 90 -27.97 25.14 2.01
CA LEU A 90 -27.81 26.31 2.88
C LEU A 90 -27.93 27.62 2.09
N ASP A 91 -27.35 27.69 0.90
CA ASP A 91 -27.53 28.82 0.00
C ASP A 91 -29.02 29.00 -0.38
N ARG A 92 -29.73 27.89 -0.65
CA ARG A 92 -31.18 27.93 -0.89
C ARG A 92 -31.93 28.47 0.34
N LEU A 93 -31.62 28.00 1.55
CA LEU A 93 -32.22 28.54 2.79
C LEU A 93 -31.95 30.04 2.95
N SER A 94 -30.73 30.49 2.65
CA SER A 94 -30.37 31.91 2.68
C SER A 94 -31.21 32.73 1.70
N THR A 95 -31.43 32.23 0.48
CA THR A 95 -32.29 32.92 -0.50
C THR A 95 -33.75 33.00 -0.04
N LEU A 96 -34.31 31.90 0.51
CA LEU A 96 -35.68 31.86 1.01
C LEU A 96 -35.88 32.76 2.23
N ALA A 97 -34.93 32.76 3.16
CA ALA A 97 -34.93 33.63 4.33
C ALA A 97 -34.83 35.11 3.92
N THR A 98 -33.95 35.45 2.98
CA THR A 98 -33.81 36.82 2.46
C THR A 98 -35.08 37.28 1.73
N GLN A 99 -35.70 36.40 0.96
CA GLN A 99 -36.97 36.67 0.28
C GLN A 99 -38.11 36.91 1.29
N SER A 100 -38.18 36.13 2.37
CA SER A 100 -39.20 36.30 3.42
C SER A 100 -38.97 37.54 4.30
N ALA A 101 -37.70 37.91 4.52
CA ALA A 101 -37.30 39.10 5.26
C ALA A 101 -37.66 40.41 4.54
N SER A 102 -37.82 40.36 3.22
CA SER A 102 -38.17 41.53 2.41
C SER A 102 -39.62 41.99 2.68
N ALA A 103 -39.83 43.29 2.84
CA ALA A 103 -41.10 43.89 3.29
C ALA A 103 -42.17 44.07 2.18
N SER A 104 -42.02 43.44 1.01
CA SER A 104 -42.98 43.60 -0.10
C SER A 104 -44.31 42.93 0.21
N SER A 105 -45.42 43.61 -0.08
CA SER A 105 -46.81 43.15 0.11
C SER A 105 -47.21 41.95 -0.74
N SER A 106 -46.33 41.47 -1.63
CA SER A 106 -46.51 40.30 -2.48
C SER A 106 -45.86 39.01 -1.95
N VAL A 107 -45.11 39.07 -0.84
CA VAL A 107 -44.40 37.89 -0.30
C VAL A 107 -45.36 36.99 0.46
N ASN A 108 -45.62 35.79 -0.08
CA ASN A 108 -46.39 34.77 0.63
C ASN A 108 -45.48 33.93 1.55
N ARG A 109 -45.34 34.39 2.80
CA ARG A 109 -44.47 33.73 3.81
C ARG A 109 -44.88 32.31 4.15
N SER A 110 -46.15 31.94 3.98
CA SER A 110 -46.62 30.57 4.22
C SER A 110 -46.03 29.59 3.22
N ILE A 111 -45.91 29.98 1.95
CA ILE A 111 -45.33 29.14 0.89
C ILE A 111 -43.81 29.05 1.09
N LEU A 112 -43.16 30.17 1.39
CA LEU A 112 -41.72 30.19 1.68
C LEU A 112 -41.38 29.36 2.92
N GLN A 113 -42.22 29.38 3.96
CA GLN A 113 -42.04 28.55 5.14
C GLN A 113 -42.15 27.06 4.84
N ALA A 114 -43.08 26.66 3.96
CA ALA A 114 -43.21 25.27 3.55
C ALA A 114 -41.93 24.80 2.82
N GLU A 115 -41.47 25.58 1.83
CA GLU A 115 -40.24 25.26 1.10
C GLU A 115 -39.00 25.28 2.01
N PHE A 116 -38.91 26.24 2.93
CA PHE A 116 -37.82 26.33 3.90
C PHE A 116 -37.78 25.09 4.81
N SER A 117 -38.94 24.62 5.26
CA SER A 117 -39.05 23.40 6.05
C SER A 117 -38.61 22.17 5.25
N ASP A 118 -39.01 22.04 3.99
CA ASP A 118 -38.63 20.92 3.13
C ASP A 118 -37.10 20.88 2.94
N VAL A 119 -36.48 22.03 2.64
CA VAL A 119 -35.02 22.14 2.51
C VAL A 119 -34.32 21.79 3.82
N LEU A 120 -34.86 22.19 4.97
CA LEU A 120 -34.32 21.83 6.28
C LEU A 120 -34.33 20.31 6.51
N THR A 121 -35.43 19.64 6.16
CA THR A 121 -35.53 18.18 6.26
C THR A 121 -34.56 17.48 5.31
N GLU A 122 -34.34 18.05 4.13
CA GLU A 122 -33.41 17.50 3.14
C GLU A 122 -31.96 17.60 3.61
N ILE A 123 -31.56 18.71 4.25
CA ILE A 123 -30.23 18.83 4.87
C ILE A 123 -30.03 17.75 5.94
N GLY A 124 -31.03 17.53 6.80
CA GLY A 124 -30.99 16.46 7.80
C GLY A 124 -30.87 15.07 7.17
N ARG A 125 -31.58 14.82 6.07
CA ARG A 125 -31.52 13.56 5.33
C ARG A 125 -30.14 13.34 4.70
N GLU A 126 -29.59 14.33 4.00
CA GLU A 126 -28.26 14.25 3.37
C GLU A 126 -27.15 14.06 4.41
N ALA A 127 -27.21 14.78 5.53
CA ALA A 127 -26.27 14.61 6.64
C ALA A 127 -26.31 13.18 7.21
N SER A 128 -27.51 12.61 7.36
CA SER A 128 -27.67 11.23 7.84
C SER A 128 -27.17 10.19 6.84
N VAL A 129 -27.51 10.33 5.55
CA VAL A 129 -27.05 9.41 4.49
C VAL A 129 -25.53 9.43 4.34
N ALA A 130 -24.89 10.59 4.50
CA ALA A 130 -23.44 10.73 4.48
C ALA A 130 -22.75 10.32 5.80
N GLY A 131 -23.53 9.99 6.84
CA GLY A 131 -23.04 9.68 8.19
C GLY A 131 -22.26 10.85 8.80
N LEU A 132 -22.78 12.06 8.66
CA LEU A 132 -22.28 13.34 9.19
C LEU A 132 -23.19 13.90 10.28
N ASP A 133 -24.15 13.11 10.75
CA ASP A 133 -25.06 13.43 11.86
C ASP A 133 -24.33 13.55 13.21
N THR A 134 -23.20 12.84 13.32
CA THR A 134 -22.35 12.75 14.49
C THR A 134 -20.90 13.02 14.11
N ALA A 135 -20.08 13.44 15.07
CA ALA A 135 -18.66 13.65 14.83
C ALA A 135 -17.99 12.31 14.55
N GLN A 136 -17.41 12.15 13.36
CA GLN A 136 -16.84 10.88 12.93
C GLN A 136 -15.32 10.90 13.00
N GLY A 137 -14.77 9.91 13.70
CA GLY A 137 -13.35 9.58 13.59
C GLY A 137 -13.06 8.95 12.24
N PHE A 138 -12.13 9.53 11.49
CA PHE A 138 -11.58 8.95 10.28
C PHE A 138 -10.13 8.55 10.54
N SER A 139 -9.78 7.31 10.24
CA SER A 139 -8.40 6.82 10.38
C SER A 139 -8.12 5.75 9.34
N VAL A 140 -7.02 5.92 8.61
CA VAL A 140 -6.55 4.95 7.63
C VAL A 140 -5.09 4.64 7.89
N PHE A 141 -4.78 3.34 7.97
CA PHE A 141 -3.42 2.85 8.15
C PHE A 141 -2.74 2.64 6.78
N VAL A 142 -1.67 3.41 6.53
CA VAL A 142 -0.98 3.47 5.23
C VAL A 142 0.45 2.93 5.30
N SER A 143 1.10 2.97 6.47
CA SER A 143 2.53 2.64 6.62
C SER A 143 2.81 1.72 7.80
N SER A 144 3.88 0.92 7.72
CA SER A 144 4.28 -0.07 8.73
C SER A 144 4.73 0.51 10.09
N ASN A 145 4.79 1.83 10.26
CA ASN A 145 5.36 2.47 11.45
C ASN A 145 4.33 2.83 12.55
N GLY A 146 3.53 1.84 12.97
CA GLY A 146 2.62 1.96 14.12
C GLY A 146 1.72 3.20 14.08
N ALA A 147 1.67 3.97 15.18
CA ALA A 147 0.82 5.18 15.29
C ALA A 147 1.14 6.25 14.22
N ASN A 148 2.40 6.35 13.79
CA ASN A 148 2.83 7.29 12.75
C ASN A 148 2.42 6.85 11.33
N GLY A 149 1.98 5.60 11.17
CA GLY A 149 1.47 5.07 9.91
C GLY A 149 0.01 5.40 9.63
N THR A 150 -0.67 6.07 10.55
CA THR A 150 -2.11 6.39 10.43
C THR A 150 -2.31 7.83 9.97
N VAL A 151 -3.07 8.00 8.89
CA VAL A 151 -3.62 9.30 8.49
C VAL A 151 -5.06 9.36 8.95
N GLY A 152 -5.38 10.35 9.77
CA GLY A 152 -6.71 10.49 10.33
C GLY A 152 -7.00 11.89 10.85
N GLY A 153 -8.25 12.06 11.27
CA GLY A 153 -8.81 13.27 11.85
C GLY A 153 -10.27 13.05 12.23
N THR A 154 -10.84 14.01 12.95
CA THR A 154 -12.27 13.98 13.30
C THR A 154 -13.00 14.95 12.40
N ILE A 155 -13.96 14.43 11.64
CA ILE A 155 -14.87 15.26 10.85
C ILE A 155 -15.99 15.72 11.79
N GLY A 156 -16.21 17.03 11.87
CA GLY A 156 -17.30 17.59 12.67
C GLY A 156 -18.67 17.14 12.15
N ALA A 157 -19.66 17.09 13.05
CA ALA A 157 -21.05 16.88 12.68
C ALA A 157 -21.60 18.09 11.93
N VAL A 158 -22.55 17.83 11.03
CA VAL A 158 -23.16 18.81 10.10
C VAL A 158 -24.69 18.61 10.06
N ASP A 159 -25.27 18.09 11.14
CA ASP A 159 -26.72 17.98 11.24
C ASP A 159 -27.38 19.35 11.48
N THR A 160 -28.71 19.41 11.32
CA THR A 160 -29.47 20.66 11.50
C THR A 160 -29.35 21.22 12.91
N THR A 161 -29.04 20.41 13.92
CA THR A 161 -28.87 20.86 15.31
C THR A 161 -27.49 21.49 15.55
N THR A 162 -26.41 20.86 15.08
CA THR A 162 -25.03 21.37 15.20
C THR A 162 -24.79 22.58 14.31
N LEU A 163 -25.46 22.65 13.16
CA LEU A 163 -25.52 23.84 12.32
C LEU A 163 -26.37 24.97 12.94
N GLY A 164 -27.14 24.71 14.00
CA GLY A 164 -27.96 25.70 14.68
C GLY A 164 -29.20 26.15 13.90
N ILE A 165 -29.68 25.34 12.94
CA ILE A 165 -30.77 25.68 12.02
C ILE A 165 -32.07 24.90 12.29
N ALA A 166 -32.05 23.90 13.19
CA ALA A 166 -33.16 22.97 13.40
C ALA A 166 -34.51 23.63 13.75
N SER A 167 -34.52 24.77 14.43
CA SER A 167 -35.73 25.46 14.88
C SER A 167 -35.99 26.78 14.17
N LEU A 168 -35.35 27.03 13.02
CA LEU A 168 -35.52 28.27 12.28
C LEU A 168 -36.89 28.34 11.57
N SER A 169 -37.44 29.55 11.53
CA SER A 169 -38.65 29.85 10.77
C SER A 169 -38.46 31.15 9.98
N VAL A 170 -39.20 31.26 8.88
CA VAL A 170 -39.32 32.43 8.03
C VAL A 170 -40.76 32.92 7.97
N ALA A 171 -41.62 32.53 8.92
CA ALA A 171 -43.04 32.90 8.95
C ALA A 171 -43.26 34.40 9.20
N THR A 172 -42.34 35.06 9.90
CA THR A 172 -42.33 36.51 10.12
C THR A 172 -41.06 37.16 9.56
N ALA A 173 -41.11 38.47 9.32
CA ALA A 173 -39.95 39.22 8.83
C ALA A 173 -38.79 39.24 9.86
N THR A 174 -39.11 39.21 11.16
CA THR A 174 -38.12 39.14 12.25
C THR A 174 -37.46 37.76 12.28
N ASP A 175 -38.24 36.69 12.23
CA ASP A 175 -37.70 35.32 12.22
C ASP A 175 -36.84 35.08 10.98
N ALA A 176 -37.26 35.62 9.83
CA ALA A 176 -36.49 35.55 8.59
C ALA A 176 -35.13 36.26 8.68
N GLN A 177 -35.03 37.40 9.40
CA GLN A 177 -33.75 38.07 9.64
C GLN A 177 -32.83 37.24 10.54
N THR A 178 -33.39 36.66 11.61
CA THR A 178 -32.65 35.72 12.47
C THR A 178 -32.19 34.50 11.66
N ALA A 179 -33.05 33.98 10.77
CA ALA A 179 -32.73 32.85 9.92
C ALA A 179 -31.54 33.12 8.99
N VAL A 180 -31.46 34.30 8.35
CA VAL A 180 -30.32 34.68 7.52
C VAL A 180 -29.01 34.67 8.32
N THR A 181 -29.02 35.22 9.54
CA THR A 181 -27.81 35.24 10.38
C THR A 181 -27.37 33.85 10.82
N ALA A 182 -28.32 32.99 11.21
CA ALA A 182 -28.03 31.63 11.63
C ALA A 182 -27.58 30.73 10.46
N VAL A 183 -28.19 30.86 9.28
CA VAL A 183 -27.73 30.15 8.06
C VAL A 183 -26.32 30.58 7.66
N THR A 184 -25.99 31.88 7.79
CA THR A 184 -24.63 32.37 7.53
C THR A 184 -23.60 31.76 8.49
N ALA A 185 -23.96 31.62 9.78
CA ALA A 185 -23.13 30.92 10.76
C ALA A 185 -22.98 29.42 10.41
N ALA A 186 -24.07 28.78 9.98
CA ALA A 186 -24.08 27.38 9.54
C ALA A 186 -23.13 27.12 8.35
N VAL A 187 -23.06 28.06 7.39
CA VAL A 187 -22.10 27.98 6.28
C VAL A 187 -20.65 28.00 6.79
N GLY A 188 -20.35 28.80 7.81
CA GLY A 188 -19.02 28.83 8.44
C GLY A 188 -18.65 27.52 9.14
N THR A 189 -19.60 26.89 9.85
CA THR A 189 -19.38 25.58 10.48
C THR A 189 -19.26 24.47 9.45
N LEU A 190 -20.06 24.49 8.39
CA LEU A 190 -19.95 23.57 7.25
C LEU A 190 -18.58 23.70 6.57
N GLY A 191 -18.12 24.93 6.34
CA GLY A 191 -16.81 25.21 5.76
C GLY A 191 -15.66 24.66 6.60
N SER A 192 -15.80 24.64 7.93
CA SER A 192 -14.82 24.02 8.83
C SER A 192 -14.77 22.50 8.69
N ALA A 193 -15.93 21.85 8.49
CA ALA A 193 -16.00 20.42 8.20
C ALA A 193 -15.40 20.08 6.82
N GLN A 194 -15.72 20.87 5.79
CA GLN A 194 -15.11 20.74 4.45
C GLN A 194 -13.59 20.92 4.48
N ALA A 195 -13.11 21.94 5.17
CA ALA A 195 -11.66 22.18 5.33
C ALA A 195 -10.96 20.99 6.00
N THR A 196 -11.61 20.37 6.99
CA THR A 196 -11.08 19.19 7.66
C THR A 196 -11.01 17.99 6.71
N VAL A 197 -12.09 17.72 5.95
CA VAL A 197 -12.12 16.65 4.94
C VAL A 197 -11.03 16.87 3.89
N GLY A 198 -10.93 18.07 3.32
CA GLY A 198 -9.90 18.42 2.33
C GLY A 198 -8.47 18.28 2.88
N THR A 199 -8.25 18.67 4.13
CA THR A 199 -6.94 18.49 4.78
C THR A 199 -6.58 17.00 4.92
N ILE A 200 -7.54 16.16 5.30
CA ILE A 200 -7.32 14.71 5.40
C ILE A 200 -7.06 14.12 4.01
N GLN A 201 -7.83 14.51 2.98
CA GLN A 201 -7.60 14.06 1.59
C GLN A 201 -6.18 14.39 1.12
N ASN A 202 -5.71 15.63 1.32
CA ASN A 202 -4.37 16.05 0.94
C ASN A 202 -3.29 15.26 1.69
N ARG A 203 -3.42 15.12 3.01
CA ARG A 203 -2.49 14.31 3.82
C ARG A 203 -2.45 12.85 3.36
N LEU A 204 -3.60 12.28 3.00
CA LEU A 204 -3.70 10.91 2.50
C LEU A 204 -3.00 10.78 1.14
N GLN A 205 -3.17 11.74 0.23
CA GLN A 205 -2.45 11.77 -1.06
C GLN A 205 -0.92 11.85 -0.88
N TYR A 206 -0.44 12.69 0.03
CA TYR A 206 0.99 12.74 0.35
C TYR A 206 1.49 11.42 0.93
N ALA A 207 0.73 10.79 1.83
CA ALA A 207 1.07 9.49 2.40
C ALA A 207 1.10 8.37 1.35
N MET A 208 0.15 8.37 0.40
CA MET A 208 0.13 7.41 -0.72
C MET A 208 1.35 7.57 -1.62
N SER A 209 1.72 8.80 -1.98
CA SER A 209 2.92 9.09 -2.79
C SER A 209 4.20 8.61 -2.08
N LEU A 210 4.31 8.88 -0.78
CA LEU A 210 5.42 8.41 0.04
C LEU A 210 5.47 6.88 0.10
N ALA A 211 4.34 6.21 0.36
CA ALA A 211 4.26 4.75 0.40
C ALA A 211 4.65 4.13 -0.94
N GLN A 212 4.23 4.71 -2.06
CA GLN A 212 4.60 4.25 -3.40
C GLN A 212 6.12 4.37 -3.64
N SER A 213 6.74 5.47 -3.21
CA SER A 213 8.20 5.63 -3.26
C SER A 213 8.92 4.59 -2.40
N GLN A 214 8.43 4.35 -1.19
CA GLN A 214 8.97 3.34 -0.27
C GLN A 214 8.85 1.92 -0.85
N ILE A 215 7.72 1.57 -1.49
CA ILE A 215 7.56 0.28 -2.16
C ILE A 215 8.63 0.09 -3.24
N THR A 216 8.84 1.09 -4.09
CA THR A 216 9.84 1.01 -5.17
C THR A 216 11.26 0.88 -4.60
N ASN A 217 11.59 1.67 -3.58
CA ASN A 217 12.91 1.62 -2.94
C ASN A 217 13.15 0.29 -2.21
N ASN A 218 12.17 -0.22 -1.48
CA ASN A 218 12.27 -1.49 -0.76
C ASN A 218 12.35 -2.67 -1.73
N LYS A 219 11.57 -2.66 -2.84
CA LYS A 219 11.71 -3.67 -3.90
C LYS A 219 13.08 -3.64 -4.56
N ALA A 220 13.61 -2.45 -4.84
CA ALA A 220 14.96 -2.30 -5.39
C ALA A 220 16.04 -2.80 -4.42
N ALA A 221 15.87 -2.55 -3.11
CA ALA A 221 16.77 -3.04 -2.07
C ALA A 221 16.68 -4.57 -1.91
N GLU A 222 15.46 -5.14 -1.91
CA GLU A 222 15.23 -6.59 -1.90
C GLU A 222 15.89 -7.26 -3.10
N SER A 223 15.68 -6.72 -4.31
CA SER A 223 16.26 -7.23 -5.56
C SER A 223 17.79 -7.33 -5.50
N ARG A 224 18.49 -6.29 -5.01
CA ARG A 224 19.96 -6.33 -4.85
C ARG A 224 20.46 -7.42 -3.91
N ILE A 225 19.65 -7.82 -2.94
CA ILE A 225 20.02 -8.83 -1.95
C ILE A 225 19.69 -10.22 -2.48
N ARG A 226 18.50 -10.40 -3.06
CA ARG A 226 17.92 -11.71 -3.33
C ARG A 226 18.02 -12.15 -4.79
N ASP A 227 18.00 -11.25 -5.75
CA ASP A 227 17.96 -11.62 -7.17
C ASP A 227 19.33 -12.11 -7.65
N ALA A 228 19.32 -13.08 -8.57
CA ALA A 228 20.53 -13.61 -9.19
C ALA A 228 20.87 -12.84 -10.48
N ASN A 229 22.16 -12.68 -10.75
CA ASN A 229 22.63 -12.21 -12.05
C ASN A 229 22.61 -13.39 -13.05
N MET A 230 21.60 -13.40 -13.93
CA MET A 230 21.38 -14.49 -14.89
C MET A 230 22.55 -14.73 -15.83
N ALA A 231 23.27 -13.67 -16.23
CA ALA A 231 24.43 -13.80 -17.12
C ALA A 231 25.58 -14.54 -16.42
N GLU A 232 25.85 -14.19 -15.16
CA GLU A 232 26.88 -14.84 -14.35
C GLU A 232 26.51 -16.29 -14.01
N GLU A 233 25.25 -16.55 -13.61
CA GLU A 233 24.82 -17.92 -13.31
C GLU A 233 24.78 -18.81 -14.57
N SER A 234 24.48 -18.26 -15.75
CA SER A 234 24.57 -19.00 -17.02
C SER A 234 26.03 -19.36 -17.39
N ALA A 235 26.97 -18.44 -17.15
CA ALA A 235 28.39 -18.70 -17.33
C ALA A 235 28.89 -19.77 -16.35
N ASN A 236 28.48 -19.68 -15.07
CA ASN A 236 28.80 -20.67 -14.05
C ASN A 236 28.21 -22.04 -14.37
N LEU A 237 26.95 -22.12 -14.82
CA LEU A 237 26.32 -23.37 -15.24
C LEU A 237 27.09 -24.03 -16.38
N THR A 238 27.51 -23.24 -17.38
CA THR A 238 28.33 -23.74 -18.50
C THR A 238 29.68 -24.24 -18.00
N ARG A 239 30.35 -23.47 -17.13
CA ARG A 239 31.64 -23.85 -16.51
C ARG A 239 31.53 -25.17 -15.73
N TYR A 240 30.50 -25.32 -14.89
CA TYR A 240 30.29 -26.54 -14.12
C TYR A 240 29.94 -27.72 -15.03
N SER A 241 29.15 -27.52 -16.09
CA SER A 241 28.83 -28.57 -17.07
C SER A 241 30.10 -29.09 -17.76
N ILE A 242 30.99 -28.19 -18.20
CA ILE A 242 32.29 -28.57 -18.78
C ILE A 242 33.16 -29.30 -17.75
N LEU A 243 33.27 -28.78 -16.52
CA LEU A 243 34.05 -29.41 -15.45
C LEU A 243 33.53 -30.81 -15.07
N THR A 244 32.21 -31.03 -15.07
CA THR A 244 31.66 -32.38 -14.82
C THR A 244 32.05 -33.35 -15.92
N GLN A 245 31.94 -32.94 -17.19
CA GLN A 245 32.34 -33.78 -18.33
C GLN A 245 33.85 -34.09 -18.32
N SER A 246 34.69 -33.08 -18.04
CA SER A 246 36.14 -33.25 -17.91
C SER A 246 36.52 -34.10 -16.70
N GLY A 247 35.83 -33.95 -15.56
CA GLY A 247 36.07 -34.73 -14.36
C GLY A 247 35.71 -36.21 -14.53
N ILE A 248 34.63 -36.53 -15.26
CA ILE A 248 34.28 -37.92 -15.61
C ILE A 248 35.38 -38.54 -16.46
N ALA A 249 35.90 -37.81 -17.45
CA ALA A 249 37.02 -38.26 -18.27
C ALA A 249 38.30 -38.46 -17.45
N ALA A 250 38.62 -37.53 -16.54
CA ALA A 250 39.79 -37.63 -15.66
C ALA A 250 39.68 -38.80 -14.66
N LEU A 251 38.48 -39.06 -14.13
CA LEU A 251 38.22 -40.22 -13.26
C LEU A 251 38.36 -41.54 -14.03
N ALA A 252 37.85 -41.60 -15.27
CA ALA A 252 38.03 -42.75 -16.14
C ALA A 252 39.52 -43.03 -16.40
N GLN A 253 40.31 -41.98 -16.68
CA GLN A 253 41.75 -42.10 -16.88
C GLN A 253 42.50 -42.51 -15.60
N ALA A 254 42.14 -41.95 -14.44
CA ALA A 254 42.73 -42.30 -13.15
C ALA A 254 42.48 -43.76 -12.74
N ASN A 255 41.32 -44.32 -13.13
CA ASN A 255 41.01 -45.74 -12.92
C ASN A 255 41.79 -46.66 -13.88
N GLN A 256 42.04 -46.24 -15.12
CA GLN A 256 42.82 -47.02 -16.08
C GLN A 256 44.30 -47.15 -15.69
N MET A 257 44.89 -46.11 -15.09
CA MET A 257 46.29 -46.14 -14.62
C MET A 257 46.58 -47.29 -13.64
N THR A 258 45.63 -47.63 -12.76
CA THR A 258 45.78 -48.75 -11.82
C THR A 258 45.70 -50.11 -12.53
N GLY A 259 44.89 -50.21 -13.59
CA GLY A 259 44.76 -51.43 -14.40
C GLY A 259 45.99 -51.73 -15.26
N SER A 260 46.61 -50.68 -15.84
CA SER A 260 47.84 -50.81 -16.64
C SER A 260 49.05 -51.27 -15.81
N VAL A 261 49.11 -50.90 -14.53
CA VAL A 261 50.16 -51.36 -13.61
C VAL A 261 50.00 -52.85 -13.30
N LEU A 262 48.76 -53.33 -13.16
CA LEU A 262 48.50 -54.74 -12.93
C LEU A 262 48.78 -55.60 -14.18
N SER A 263 48.61 -55.06 -15.39
CA SER A 263 49.00 -55.76 -16.62
C SER A 263 50.52 -55.78 -16.85
N LEU A 264 51.29 -54.86 -16.26
CA LEU A 264 52.75 -54.83 -16.32
C LEU A 264 53.43 -55.81 -15.34
N LEU A 265 52.68 -56.33 -14.35
CA LEU A 265 53.15 -57.31 -13.37
C LEU A 265 52.67 -58.75 -13.65
N ARG A 266 52.01 -58.97 -14.79
CA ARG A 266 51.53 -60.27 -15.26
C ARG A 266 52.41 -60.85 -16.35
#